data_AF-A0A537W7V1-F1
#
_entry.id   AF-A0A537W7V1-F1
#
_cell.length_a   1.000
_cell.length_b   1.000
_cell.length_c   1.000
_cell.angle_alpha   90.00
_cell.angle_beta   90.00
_cell.angle_gamma   90.00
#
_symmetry.space_group_name_H-M   'P 1'
#
loop_
_entity.id
_entity.type
_entity.pdbx_description
1 polymer ?
#
loop_
_entity_poly.entity_id
_entity_poly.type
_entity_poly.pdbx_seq_one_letter_code
_entity_poly.pdbx_strand_id
1 'polypeptide(L)'
;MAFHRGGKTPRPDNTRAIDYVNTRISDEHVRASAAIPGLFPAVHVNSPTAARGWYFDGGTQLNTPIKPALALGAERVVVVALNAITAAPERIASEHRPDAIEGASQLIQALLVTPLAHDMATLADVNEIVRAHRGGPKDPGELANKKELKYIFVAPEKADAIGELARRVFNDRYGDLADALHSSDLSLLGRAIAGGSNSLHGELLSYLFFAPKFTTELVRLGRADAERWLGEHKREIWETGPFKVARAR
;
A
#
# COMPACT_ATOMS: atom_id res chain seq x y z
N MET A 1 16.04 2.01 1.80
CA MET A 1 16.55 0.63 1.72
C MET A 1 15.41 -0.35 1.52
N ALA A 2 15.59 -1.34 0.67
CA ALA A 2 14.67 -2.46 0.46
C ALA A 2 15.31 -3.74 1.01
N PHE A 3 14.85 -4.16 2.20
CA PHE A 3 15.25 -5.44 2.78
C PHE A 3 14.50 -6.57 2.07
N HIS A 4 15.22 -7.61 1.67
CA HIS A 4 14.62 -8.76 0.98
C HIS A 4 15.19 -10.07 1.50
N ARG A 5 14.43 -11.14 1.28
CA ARG A 5 14.89 -12.51 1.54
C ARG A 5 14.70 -13.35 0.28
N GLY A 6 15.76 -14.00 -0.15
CA GLY A 6 15.76 -14.80 -1.38
C GLY A 6 15.97 -13.98 -2.64
N GLY A 7 16.14 -14.67 -3.77
CA GLY A 7 16.55 -14.06 -5.04
C GLY A 7 18.01 -13.57 -5.04
N LYS A 8 18.47 -13.10 -6.19
CA LYS A 8 19.77 -12.43 -6.31
C LYS A 8 19.58 -10.96 -5.96
N THR A 9 20.41 -10.43 -5.05
CA THR A 9 20.37 -9.01 -4.68
C THR A 9 20.58 -8.13 -5.92
N PRO A 10 19.62 -7.25 -6.24
CA PRO A 10 19.77 -6.32 -7.36
C PRO A 10 20.88 -5.31 -7.12
N ARG A 11 21.34 -4.65 -8.19
CA ARG A 11 22.20 -3.47 -8.03
C ARG A 11 21.40 -2.32 -7.41
N PRO A 12 22.06 -1.40 -6.68
CA PRO A 12 21.43 -0.17 -6.21
C PRO A 12 20.76 0.60 -7.34
N ASP A 13 19.57 1.13 -7.07
CA ASP A 13 18.86 2.02 -7.99
C ASP A 13 19.10 3.47 -7.59
N ASN A 14 20.17 4.07 -8.10
CA ASN A 14 20.56 5.42 -7.73
C ASN A 14 19.51 6.47 -8.14
N THR A 15 18.76 6.23 -9.23
CA THR A 15 17.70 7.14 -9.69
C THR A 15 16.56 7.25 -8.69
N ARG A 16 16.26 6.17 -7.97
CA ARG A 16 15.17 6.12 -6.97
C ARG A 16 15.66 5.93 -5.55
N ALA A 17 16.97 6.11 -5.32
CA ALA A 17 17.63 5.91 -4.03
C ALA A 17 17.29 4.58 -3.34
N ILE A 18 17.27 3.47 -4.11
CA ILE A 18 16.95 2.14 -3.58
C ILE A 18 18.21 1.31 -3.42
N ASP A 19 18.64 1.12 -2.19
CA ASP A 19 19.63 0.10 -1.83
C ASP A 19 18.94 -1.20 -1.41
N TYR A 20 19.38 -2.33 -1.98
CA TYR A 20 18.84 -3.65 -1.68
C TYR A 20 19.72 -4.40 -0.68
N VAL A 21 19.09 -4.96 0.35
CA VAL A 21 19.81 -5.68 1.42
C VAL A 21 19.20 -7.06 1.61
N ASN A 22 19.97 -8.10 1.30
CA ASN A 22 19.56 -9.48 1.58
C ASN A 22 19.72 -9.80 3.06
N THR A 23 18.63 -10.13 3.73
CA THR A 23 18.62 -10.47 5.15
C THR A 23 17.43 -11.35 5.51
N ARG A 24 17.48 -11.95 6.70
CA ARG A 24 16.28 -12.53 7.30
C ARG A 24 15.40 -11.39 7.81
N ILE A 25 14.23 -11.24 7.21
CA ILE A 25 13.22 -10.29 7.68
C ILE A 25 12.75 -10.69 9.08
N SER A 26 12.67 -9.71 9.97
CA SER A 26 12.23 -9.81 11.36
C SER A 26 11.29 -8.64 11.69
N ASP A 27 10.79 -8.61 12.92
CA ASP A 27 9.90 -7.58 13.44
C ASP A 27 10.48 -6.17 13.36
N GLU A 28 11.80 -5.99 13.54
CA GLU A 28 12.42 -4.65 13.46
C GLU A 28 12.29 -4.05 12.05
N HIS A 29 12.38 -4.88 11.01
CA HIS A 29 12.22 -4.47 9.62
C HIS A 29 10.77 -4.08 9.33
N VAL A 30 9.81 -4.84 9.88
CA VAL A 30 8.38 -4.54 9.73
C VAL A 30 8.03 -3.25 10.45
N ARG A 31 8.49 -3.06 11.68
CA ARG A 31 8.29 -1.81 12.43
C ARG A 31 8.93 -0.62 11.73
N ALA A 32 10.16 -0.75 11.23
CA ALA A 32 10.83 0.29 10.46
C ALA A 32 10.03 0.66 9.20
N SER A 33 9.50 -0.33 8.49
CA SER A 33 8.66 -0.11 7.31
C SER A 33 7.34 0.58 7.61
N ALA A 34 6.87 0.57 8.87
CA ALA A 34 5.61 1.19 9.31
C ALA A 34 5.84 2.45 10.18
N ALA A 35 7.08 2.94 10.26
CA ALA A 35 7.45 4.08 11.09
C ALA A 35 7.08 5.41 10.39
N ILE A 36 5.79 5.63 10.16
CA ILE A 36 5.26 6.79 9.43
C ILE A 36 5.69 8.08 10.16
N PRO A 37 6.45 8.99 9.51
CA PRO A 37 6.89 10.22 10.14
C PRO A 37 5.73 11.03 10.72
N GLY A 38 5.89 11.48 11.96
CA GLY A 38 4.87 12.23 12.70
C GLY A 38 3.84 11.37 13.43
N LEU A 39 3.68 10.09 13.06
CA LEU A 39 2.80 9.15 13.76
C LEU A 39 3.58 8.16 14.64
N PHE A 40 4.71 7.67 14.14
CA PHE A 40 5.53 6.68 14.84
C PHE A 40 6.99 7.12 14.92
N PRO A 41 7.70 6.77 16.02
CA PRO A 41 9.11 7.06 16.15
C PRO A 41 9.94 6.25 15.14
N ALA A 42 11.12 6.78 14.78
CA ALA A 42 12.09 6.03 13.99
C ALA A 42 12.46 4.72 14.69
N VAL A 43 12.73 3.68 13.90
CA VAL A 43 13.12 2.36 14.40
C VAL A 43 14.59 2.11 14.09
N HIS A 44 15.35 1.71 15.09
CA HIS A 44 16.73 1.29 14.90
C HIS A 44 16.78 -0.18 14.45
N VAL A 45 17.18 -0.42 13.20
CA VAL A 45 17.41 -1.78 12.67
C VAL A 45 18.83 -2.19 13.01
N ASN A 46 19.00 -3.35 13.62
CA ASN A 46 20.29 -3.80 14.14
C ASN A 46 21.00 -4.80 13.22
N SER A 47 20.24 -5.53 12.41
CA SER A 47 20.72 -6.59 11.53
C SER A 47 20.17 -6.42 10.11
N PRO A 48 20.98 -6.63 9.05
CA PRO A 48 22.40 -7.00 9.11
C PRO A 48 23.26 -5.77 9.45
N THR A 49 24.47 -5.99 9.99
CA THR A 49 25.38 -4.89 10.41
C THR A 49 25.64 -3.87 9.30
N ALA A 50 25.70 -4.31 8.04
CA ALA A 50 25.90 -3.44 6.88
C ALA A 50 24.74 -2.46 6.60
N ALA A 51 23.57 -2.71 7.20
CA ALA A 51 22.37 -1.90 7.06
C ALA A 51 21.80 -1.54 8.45
N ARG A 52 22.68 -1.35 9.43
CA ARG A 52 22.31 -0.90 10.77
C ARG A 52 22.08 0.61 10.75
N GLY A 53 21.00 1.08 11.36
CA GLY A 53 20.72 2.51 11.46
C GLY A 53 19.28 2.80 11.86
N TRP A 54 18.93 4.09 11.88
CA TRP A 54 17.58 4.58 12.13
C TRP A 54 16.80 4.68 10.82
N TYR A 55 15.58 4.14 10.83
CA TYR A 55 14.70 4.09 9.67
C TYR A 55 13.34 4.68 10.00
N PHE A 56 12.78 5.38 9.02
CA PHE A 56 11.37 5.74 8.92
C PHE A 56 10.70 4.90 7.84
N ASP A 57 9.37 5.02 7.76
CA ASP A 57 8.54 4.36 6.76
C ASP A 57 9.10 4.55 5.34
N GLY A 58 9.25 3.42 4.64
CA GLY A 58 9.81 3.35 3.30
C GLY A 58 8.95 4.06 2.26
N GLY A 59 7.62 4.09 2.41
CA GLY A 59 6.68 4.74 1.50
C GLY A 59 6.92 6.24 1.35
N THR A 60 7.59 6.89 2.30
CA THR A 60 7.94 8.31 2.19
C THR A 60 9.00 8.62 1.12
N GLN A 61 9.79 7.62 0.70
CA GLN A 61 10.81 7.76 -0.36
C GLN A 61 10.62 6.73 -1.49
N LEU A 62 10.13 5.52 -1.18
CA LEU A 62 9.91 4.40 -2.09
C LEU A 62 8.48 4.45 -2.66
N ASN A 63 8.23 5.45 -3.52
CA ASN A 63 6.96 5.59 -4.24
C ASN A 63 6.81 4.60 -5.42
N THR A 64 7.45 3.43 -5.36
CA THR A 64 7.34 2.39 -6.39
C THR A 64 7.28 0.98 -5.76
N PRO A 65 6.14 0.58 -5.15
CA PRO A 65 6.04 -0.66 -4.39
C PRO A 65 6.25 -1.95 -5.21
N ILE A 66 6.03 -1.93 -6.52
CA ILE A 66 6.17 -3.13 -7.36
C ILE A 66 7.62 -3.34 -7.81
N LYS A 67 8.35 -2.24 -7.97
CA LYS A 67 9.70 -2.24 -8.54
C LYS A 67 10.69 -3.18 -7.82
N PRO A 68 10.75 -3.24 -6.47
CA PRO A 68 11.63 -4.20 -5.80
C PRO A 68 11.39 -5.65 -6.20
N ALA A 69 10.12 -6.06 -6.38
CA ALA A 69 9.79 -7.40 -6.84
C ALA A 69 10.29 -7.66 -8.28
N LEU A 70 10.14 -6.67 -9.17
CA LEU A 70 10.64 -6.76 -10.55
C LEU A 70 12.17 -6.79 -10.60
N ALA A 71 12.85 -5.98 -9.78
CA ALA A 71 14.31 -5.96 -9.67
C ALA A 71 14.85 -7.31 -9.16
N LEU A 72 14.09 -8.00 -8.30
CA LEU A 72 14.37 -9.36 -7.83
C LEU A 72 14.07 -10.45 -8.87
N GLY A 73 13.55 -10.08 -10.06
CA GLY A 73 13.31 -11.00 -11.18
C GLY A 73 11.90 -11.58 -11.24
N ALA A 74 10.91 -10.98 -10.59
CA ALA A 74 9.53 -11.44 -10.69
C ALA A 74 8.99 -11.32 -12.13
N GLU A 75 8.58 -12.45 -12.72
CA GLU A 75 7.85 -12.48 -14.00
C GLU A 75 6.32 -12.39 -13.80
N ARG A 76 5.85 -12.59 -12.57
CA ARG A 76 4.45 -12.48 -12.18
C ARG A 76 4.33 -11.85 -10.80
N VAL A 77 3.33 -10.99 -10.59
CA VAL A 77 3.12 -10.29 -9.32
C VAL A 77 1.68 -10.42 -8.83
N VAL A 78 1.51 -10.68 -7.55
CA VAL A 78 0.19 -10.59 -6.90
C VAL A 78 0.21 -9.33 -6.06
N VAL A 79 -0.67 -8.40 -6.39
CA VAL A 79 -0.80 -7.11 -5.73
C VAL A 79 -2.04 -7.14 -4.85
N VAL A 80 -1.84 -6.89 -3.56
CA VAL A 80 -2.91 -6.77 -2.57
C VAL A 80 -2.92 -5.32 -2.13
N ALA A 81 -3.91 -4.56 -2.58
CA ALA A 81 -4.09 -3.16 -2.22
C ALA A 81 -4.88 -3.02 -0.92
N LEU A 82 -4.63 -1.93 -0.20
CA LEU A 82 -5.35 -1.59 1.03
C LEU A 82 -6.56 -0.67 0.75
N ASN A 83 -6.73 -0.24 -0.48
CA ASN A 83 -7.76 0.71 -0.88
C ASN A 83 -8.34 0.18 -2.18
N ALA A 84 -9.65 0.32 -2.36
CA ALA A 84 -10.16 0.34 -3.72
C ALA A 84 -9.41 1.46 -4.44
N ILE A 85 -8.69 1.14 -5.52
CA ILE A 85 -8.24 2.20 -6.43
C ILE A 85 -9.52 2.67 -7.10
N THR A 86 -10.15 3.67 -6.52
CA THR A 86 -11.25 4.40 -7.12
C THR A 86 -10.65 5.48 -8.01
N ALA A 87 -11.35 5.79 -9.12
CA ALA A 87 -11.06 7.01 -9.86
C ALA A 87 -11.09 8.20 -8.88
N ALA A 88 -10.21 9.17 -9.12
CA ALA A 88 -9.97 10.34 -8.26
C ALA A 88 -11.24 10.83 -7.54
N PRO A 89 -11.16 11.24 -6.26
CA PRO A 89 -12.32 11.67 -5.50
C PRO A 89 -13.13 12.70 -6.29
N GLU A 90 -14.45 12.52 -6.33
CA GLU A 90 -15.37 13.52 -6.90
C GLU A 90 -15.13 14.85 -6.18
N ARG A 91 -14.42 15.76 -6.85
CA ARG A 91 -14.18 17.17 -6.49
C ARG A 91 -13.64 17.39 -5.07
N ILE A 92 -12.36 17.76 -4.99
CA ILE A 92 -11.70 18.33 -3.79
C ILE A 92 -12.37 19.64 -3.31
N ALA A 93 -13.25 20.24 -4.13
CA ALA A 93 -14.00 21.44 -3.75
C ALA A 93 -15.18 21.07 -2.85
N SER A 94 -14.92 20.98 -1.55
CA SER A 94 -15.96 20.99 -0.51
C SER A 94 -16.15 22.42 0.00
N GLU A 95 -17.39 22.82 0.31
CA GLU A 95 -17.67 24.10 0.99
C GLU A 95 -17.18 24.11 2.45
N HIS A 96 -16.81 22.94 2.98
CA HIS A 96 -16.26 22.79 4.31
C HIS A 96 -14.75 23.05 4.31
N ARG A 97 -14.29 23.86 5.27
CA ARG A 97 -12.85 24.05 5.49
C ARG A 97 -12.30 22.77 6.13
N PRO A 98 -11.29 22.12 5.52
CA PRO A 98 -10.80 20.88 6.07
C PRO A 98 -10.12 21.09 7.41
N ASP A 99 -10.30 20.15 8.32
CA ASP A 99 -9.60 20.15 9.60
C ASP A 99 -8.18 19.55 9.48
N ALA A 100 -7.42 19.60 10.57
CA ALA A 100 -6.05 19.08 10.58
C ALA A 100 -5.97 17.56 10.38
N ILE A 101 -7.02 16.82 10.76
CA ILE A 101 -7.10 15.36 10.65
C ILE A 101 -7.41 14.96 9.21
N GLU A 102 -8.32 15.66 8.56
CA GLU A 102 -8.59 15.51 7.13
C GLU A 102 -7.33 15.81 6.31
N GLY A 103 -6.61 16.89 6.64
CA GLY A 103 -5.32 17.21 6.03
C GLY A 103 -4.27 16.11 6.23
N ALA A 104 -4.13 15.60 7.45
CA ALA A 104 -3.20 14.50 7.75
C ALA A 104 -3.57 13.22 6.99
N SER A 105 -4.85 12.89 6.92
CA SER A 105 -5.36 11.72 6.19
C SER A 105 -5.09 11.84 4.70
N GLN A 106 -5.30 13.02 4.12
CA GLN A 106 -4.97 13.30 2.71
C GLN A 106 -3.46 13.18 2.44
N LEU A 107 -2.61 13.64 3.35
CA LEU A 107 -1.16 13.47 3.22
C LEU A 107 -0.78 11.99 3.26
N ILE A 108 -1.36 11.20 4.15
CA ILE A 108 -1.12 9.75 4.22
C ILE A 108 -1.58 9.06 2.93
N GLN A 109 -2.77 9.39 2.42
CA GLN A 109 -3.24 8.87 1.13
C GLN A 109 -2.29 9.24 -0.02
N ALA A 110 -1.84 10.50 -0.08
CA ALA A 110 -0.92 10.96 -1.11
C ALA A 110 0.43 10.25 -1.05
N LEU A 111 0.96 9.98 0.16
CA LEU A 111 2.27 9.38 0.36
C LEU A 111 2.26 7.85 0.27
N LEU A 112 1.18 7.17 0.66
CA LEU A 112 1.17 5.71 0.79
C LEU A 112 0.31 5.00 -0.27
N VAL A 113 -0.78 5.63 -0.73
CA VAL A 113 -1.79 4.97 -1.59
C VAL A 113 -1.57 5.29 -3.06
N THR A 114 -1.43 6.57 -3.39
CA THR A 114 -1.24 7.06 -4.77
C THR A 114 -0.06 6.38 -5.50
N PRO A 115 1.08 6.10 -4.85
CA PRO A 115 2.21 5.44 -5.53
C PRO A 115 1.87 4.06 -6.09
N LEU A 116 1.04 3.26 -5.40
CA LEU A 116 0.67 1.93 -5.86
C LEU A 116 -0.19 2.00 -7.14
N ALA A 117 -1.13 2.93 -7.20
CA ALA A 117 -1.97 3.13 -8.38
C ALA A 117 -1.14 3.57 -9.59
N HIS A 118 -0.19 4.49 -9.39
CA HIS A 118 0.75 4.91 -10.42
C HIS A 118 1.64 3.76 -10.91
N ASP A 119 2.16 2.93 -10.00
CA ASP A 119 2.97 1.76 -10.34
C ASP A 119 2.17 0.74 -11.16
N MET A 120 0.90 0.51 -10.82
CA MET A 120 0.01 -0.38 -11.58
C MET A 120 -0.29 0.16 -12.99
N ALA A 121 -0.55 1.46 -13.11
CA ALA A 121 -0.73 2.12 -14.41
C ALA A 121 0.55 2.00 -15.26
N THR A 122 1.71 2.31 -14.68
CA THR A 122 3.01 2.18 -15.34
C THR A 122 3.27 0.74 -15.81
N LEU A 123 2.93 -0.26 -14.98
CA LEU A 123 3.07 -1.68 -15.34
C LEU A 123 2.19 -2.05 -16.53
N ALA A 124 0.94 -1.57 -16.54
CA ALA A 124 0.01 -1.79 -17.64
C ALA A 124 0.50 -1.12 -18.95
N ASP A 125 0.99 0.12 -18.88
CA ASP A 125 1.55 0.84 -20.03
C ASP A 125 2.77 0.11 -20.61
N VAL A 126 3.66 -0.40 -19.75
CA VAL A 126 4.80 -1.21 -20.17
C VAL A 126 4.34 -2.48 -20.90
N ASN A 127 3.31 -3.16 -20.40
CA ASN A 127 2.75 -4.33 -21.06
C ASN A 127 2.14 -4.00 -22.44
N GLU A 128 1.48 -2.85 -22.57
CA GLU A 128 0.97 -2.37 -23.86
C GLU A 128 2.09 -2.12 -24.86
N ILE A 129 3.16 -1.45 -24.43
CA ILE A 129 4.34 -1.21 -25.27
C ILE A 129 4.94 -2.55 -25.71
N VAL A 130 5.21 -3.48 -24.78
CA VAL A 130 5.78 -4.79 -25.12
C VAL A 130 4.89 -5.56 -26.11
N ARG A 131 3.58 -5.53 -25.92
CA ARG A 131 2.61 -6.18 -26.81
C ARG A 131 2.61 -5.56 -28.21
N ALA A 132 2.64 -4.23 -28.32
CA ALA A 132 2.71 -3.54 -29.61
C ALA A 132 3.99 -3.87 -30.40
N HIS A 133 5.12 -4.05 -29.70
CA HIS A 133 6.41 -4.35 -30.32
C HIS A 133 6.56 -5.81 -30.78
N ARG A 134 5.81 -6.75 -30.21
CA ARG A 134 5.80 -8.17 -30.64
C ARG A 134 5.24 -8.39 -32.04
N GLY A 135 4.50 -7.43 -32.60
CA GLY A 135 3.90 -7.50 -33.95
C GLY A 135 4.64 -6.70 -35.03
N GLY A 136 5.72 -5.99 -34.70
CA GLY A 136 6.50 -5.15 -35.63
C GLY A 136 7.70 -5.88 -36.27
N PRO A 137 8.40 -5.25 -37.24
CA PRO A 137 9.65 -5.77 -37.78
C PRO A 137 10.65 -6.03 -36.65
N LYS A 138 11.42 -7.13 -36.73
CA LYS A 138 12.39 -7.56 -35.70
C LYS A 138 13.29 -6.39 -35.30
N ASP A 139 13.03 -5.82 -34.14
CA ASP A 139 13.91 -4.84 -33.50
C ASP A 139 15.09 -5.59 -32.87
N PRO A 140 16.35 -5.30 -33.23
CA PRO A 140 17.52 -5.84 -32.56
C PRO A 140 17.79 -5.22 -31.17
N GLY A 141 16.94 -4.31 -30.68
CA GLY A 141 17.08 -3.60 -29.39
C GLY A 141 16.63 -4.35 -28.13
N GLU A 142 16.86 -3.72 -26.96
CA GLU A 142 16.60 -4.28 -25.63
C GLU A 142 15.13 -4.70 -25.38
N LEU A 143 14.17 -4.17 -26.15
CA LEU A 143 12.75 -4.52 -26.02
C LEU A 143 12.42 -5.92 -26.54
N ALA A 144 13.22 -6.49 -27.45
CA ALA A 144 12.98 -7.82 -28.01
C ALA A 144 13.00 -8.93 -26.96
N ASN A 145 13.73 -8.73 -25.86
CA ASN A 145 13.85 -9.69 -24.76
C ASN A 145 12.89 -9.42 -23.59
N LYS A 146 12.10 -8.33 -23.63
CA LYS A 146 11.14 -8.02 -22.57
C LYS A 146 9.87 -8.87 -22.71
N LYS A 147 9.45 -9.49 -21.62
CA LYS A 147 8.18 -10.22 -21.52
C LYS A 147 7.12 -9.34 -20.87
N GLU A 148 5.87 -9.53 -21.28
CA GLU A 148 4.72 -9.01 -20.54
C GLU A 148 4.76 -9.52 -19.10
N LEU A 149 4.61 -8.60 -18.15
CA LEU A 149 4.50 -8.89 -16.73
C LEU A 149 3.06 -9.25 -16.42
N LYS A 150 2.88 -10.45 -15.86
CA LYS A 150 1.56 -10.93 -15.46
C LYS A 150 1.24 -10.45 -14.06
N TYR A 151 0.03 -9.95 -13.85
CA TYR A 151 -0.39 -9.51 -12.52
C TYR A 151 -1.75 -10.06 -12.11
N ILE A 152 -1.94 -10.15 -10.80
CA ILE A 152 -3.24 -10.27 -10.13
C ILE A 152 -3.36 -9.03 -9.25
N PHE A 153 -4.52 -8.37 -9.28
CA PHE A 153 -4.79 -7.22 -8.44
C PHE A 153 -6.03 -7.48 -7.59
N VAL A 154 -5.85 -7.60 -6.28
CA VAL A 154 -6.92 -7.75 -5.29
C VAL A 154 -6.97 -6.48 -4.47
N ALA A 155 -8.17 -5.90 -4.35
CA ALA A 155 -8.43 -4.72 -3.55
C ALA A 155 -9.80 -4.86 -2.87
N PRO A 156 -10.03 -4.11 -1.77
CA PRO A 156 -11.36 -3.96 -1.21
C PRO A 156 -12.35 -3.41 -2.26
N GLU A 157 -13.63 -3.78 -2.15
CA GLU A 157 -14.68 -3.28 -3.06
C GLU A 157 -14.97 -1.79 -2.88
N LYS A 158 -14.85 -1.31 -1.64
CA LYS A 158 -15.09 0.08 -1.27
C LYS A 158 -13.81 0.73 -0.80
N ALA A 159 -13.60 1.99 -1.19
CA ALA A 159 -12.40 2.74 -0.83
C ALA A 159 -12.23 2.90 0.69
N ASP A 160 -13.35 2.99 1.42
CA ASP A 160 -13.41 3.21 2.86
C ASP A 160 -13.59 1.92 3.68
N ALA A 161 -13.53 0.74 3.05
CA ALA A 161 -13.86 -0.53 3.71
C ALA A 161 -12.98 -0.81 4.95
N ILE A 162 -11.69 -0.47 4.89
CA ILE A 162 -10.75 -0.66 5.99
C ILE A 162 -10.99 0.36 7.09
N GLY A 163 -11.21 1.63 6.75
CA GLY A 163 -11.56 2.67 7.73
C GLY A 163 -12.86 2.37 8.47
N GLU A 164 -13.89 1.91 7.76
CA GLU A 164 -15.16 1.47 8.35
C GLU A 164 -14.99 0.24 9.23
N LEU A 165 -14.13 -0.70 8.85
CA LEU A 165 -13.79 -1.84 9.69
C LEU A 165 -13.08 -1.39 10.98
N ALA A 166 -12.11 -0.48 10.88
CA ALA A 166 -11.39 0.05 12.03
C ALA A 166 -12.34 0.73 13.02
N ARG A 167 -13.22 1.60 12.51
CA ARG A 167 -14.22 2.32 13.29
C ARG A 167 -15.20 1.36 13.98
N ARG A 168 -15.74 0.39 13.24
CA ARG A 168 -16.65 -0.63 13.80
C ARG A 168 -15.98 -1.43 14.92
N VAL A 169 -14.79 -1.99 14.67
CA VAL A 169 -14.08 -2.79 15.68
C VAL A 169 -13.71 -1.95 16.89
N PHE A 170 -13.33 -0.68 16.68
CA PHE A 170 -13.08 0.26 17.76
C PHE A 170 -14.33 0.48 18.61
N ASN A 171 -15.44 0.88 18.01
CA ASN A 171 -16.69 1.15 18.73
C ASN A 171 -17.22 -0.09 19.47
N ASP A 172 -17.17 -1.27 18.84
CA ASP A 172 -17.70 -2.52 19.40
C ASP A 172 -16.89 -3.05 20.59
N ARG A 173 -15.60 -2.74 20.69
CA ARG A 173 -14.70 -3.34 21.70
C ARG A 173 -13.92 -2.37 22.57
N TYR A 174 -13.82 -1.12 22.14
CA TYR A 174 -12.97 -0.11 22.75
C TYR A 174 -13.72 1.24 22.89
N GLY A 175 -15.02 1.28 22.58
CA GLY A 175 -15.85 2.48 22.73
C GLY A 175 -15.83 3.03 24.16
N ASP A 176 -15.87 2.15 25.17
CA ASP A 176 -15.76 2.53 26.58
C ASP A 176 -14.38 3.07 26.97
N LEU A 177 -13.36 2.83 26.14
CA LEU A 177 -12.01 3.38 26.30
C LEU A 177 -11.84 4.73 25.62
N ALA A 178 -12.81 5.22 24.84
CA ALA A 178 -12.69 6.48 24.11
C ALA A 178 -12.39 7.67 25.05
N ASP A 179 -13.01 7.69 26.22
CA ASP A 179 -12.78 8.71 27.25
C ASP A 179 -11.35 8.65 27.85
N ALA A 180 -10.71 7.47 27.83
CA ALA A 180 -9.33 7.30 28.28
C ALA A 180 -8.28 7.75 27.24
N LEU A 181 -8.69 7.89 25.97
CA LEU A 181 -7.81 8.31 24.87
C LEU A 181 -7.57 9.84 24.82
N HIS A 182 -8.11 10.59 25.79
CA HIS A 182 -7.82 12.01 25.99
C HIS A 182 -6.41 12.30 26.57
N SER A 183 -5.60 11.26 26.83
CA SER A 183 -4.18 11.46 27.19
C SER A 183 -3.41 12.19 26.08
N SER A 184 -2.41 12.99 26.45
CA SER A 184 -1.56 13.74 25.50
C SER A 184 -0.91 12.84 24.46
N ASP A 185 -0.51 11.64 24.87
CA ASP A 185 0.27 10.68 24.09
C ASP A 185 -0.59 9.97 23.04
N LEU A 186 -1.91 9.91 23.24
CA LEU A 186 -2.88 9.32 22.31
C LEU A 186 -3.79 10.36 21.67
N SER A 187 -3.47 11.64 21.81
CA SER A 187 -4.30 12.74 21.33
C SER A 187 -4.60 12.67 19.82
N LEU A 188 -3.68 12.14 19.00
CA LEU A 188 -3.91 11.89 17.58
C LEU A 188 -4.93 10.76 17.35
N LEU A 189 -4.83 9.67 18.12
CA LEU A 189 -5.78 8.56 18.08
C LEU A 189 -7.16 9.02 18.55
N GLY A 190 -7.23 9.76 19.66
CA GLY A 190 -8.47 10.35 20.17
C GLY A 190 -9.13 11.29 19.17
N ARG A 191 -8.36 12.10 18.42
CA ARG A 191 -8.89 12.97 17.35
C ARG A 191 -9.39 12.18 16.15
N ALA A 192 -8.68 11.13 15.74
CA ALA A 192 -9.14 10.23 14.67
C ALA A 192 -10.48 9.55 15.02
N ILE A 193 -10.73 9.30 16.31
CA ILE A 193 -11.97 8.71 16.82
C ILE A 193 -13.09 9.75 17.00
N ALA A 194 -12.75 10.96 17.47
CA ALA A 194 -13.72 11.99 17.82
C ALA A 194 -14.44 12.64 16.62
N GLY A 195 -13.86 12.55 15.41
CA GLY A 195 -14.37 13.23 14.21
C GLY A 195 -15.62 12.64 13.55
N GLY A 196 -16.39 11.81 14.26
CA GLY A 196 -17.71 11.34 13.80
C GLY A 196 -17.66 10.44 12.55
N SER A 197 -18.73 10.47 11.75
CA SER A 197 -18.98 9.53 10.64
C SER A 197 -18.20 9.83 9.34
N ASN A 198 -17.10 10.58 9.41
CA ASN A 198 -16.32 10.94 8.23
C ASN A 198 -15.37 9.81 7.83
N SER A 199 -15.38 9.41 6.56
CA SER A 199 -14.55 8.31 6.03
C SER A 199 -13.05 8.57 6.19
N LEU A 200 -12.61 9.84 6.08
CA LEU A 200 -11.20 10.22 6.26
C LEU A 200 -10.69 9.95 7.68
N HIS A 201 -11.55 10.10 8.68
CA HIS A 201 -11.21 9.84 10.08
C HIS A 201 -11.07 8.34 10.36
N GLY A 202 -11.96 7.52 9.78
CA GLY A 202 -11.85 6.06 9.83
C GLY A 202 -10.56 5.56 9.16
N GLU A 203 -10.16 6.17 8.05
CA GLU A 203 -8.92 5.84 7.35
C GLU A 203 -7.69 6.10 8.25
N LEU A 204 -7.58 7.29 8.86
CA LEU A 204 -6.50 7.57 9.81
C LEU A 204 -6.51 6.61 11.00
N LEU A 205 -7.69 6.31 11.55
CA LEU A 205 -7.82 5.34 12.64
C LEU A 205 -7.25 3.98 12.22
N SER A 206 -7.49 3.53 10.99
CA SER A 206 -6.96 2.24 10.52
C SER A 206 -5.44 2.15 10.50
N TYR A 207 -4.74 3.27 10.26
CA TYR A 207 -3.28 3.36 10.32
C TYR A 207 -2.74 3.37 11.76
N LEU A 208 -3.54 3.82 12.73
CA LEU A 208 -3.15 3.91 14.13
C LEU A 208 -3.58 2.68 14.95
N PHE A 209 -4.57 1.93 14.47
CA PHE A 209 -5.26 0.93 15.27
C PHE A 209 -4.63 -0.46 15.21
N PHE A 210 -3.51 -0.66 15.91
CA PHE A 210 -2.80 -1.95 15.98
C PHE A 210 -3.40 -2.93 17.02
N ALA A 211 -4.72 -3.08 17.05
CA ALA A 211 -5.38 -4.02 17.96
C ALA A 211 -5.48 -5.44 17.37
N PRO A 212 -5.21 -6.51 18.14
CA PRO A 212 -5.26 -7.90 17.64
C PRO A 212 -6.59 -8.27 16.99
N LYS A 213 -7.71 -7.76 17.54
CA LYS A 213 -9.04 -8.00 16.98
C LYS A 213 -9.21 -7.34 15.62
N PHE A 214 -8.77 -6.09 15.47
CA PHE A 214 -8.80 -5.39 14.19
C PHE A 214 -7.94 -6.10 13.14
N THR A 215 -6.71 -6.48 13.49
CA THR A 215 -5.83 -7.25 12.59
C THR A 215 -6.48 -8.56 12.13
N THR A 216 -7.15 -9.27 13.03
CA THR A 216 -7.84 -10.53 12.69
C THR A 216 -8.99 -10.30 11.71
N GLU A 217 -9.83 -9.29 11.95
CA GLU A 217 -10.93 -8.97 11.04
C GLU A 217 -10.42 -8.42 9.71
N LEU A 218 -9.32 -7.67 9.70
CA LEU A 218 -8.69 -7.15 8.50
C LEU A 218 -8.17 -8.27 7.59
N VAL A 219 -7.52 -9.28 8.18
CA VAL A 219 -7.10 -10.49 7.44
C VAL A 219 -8.31 -11.24 6.88
N ARG A 220 -9.43 -11.29 7.62
CA ARG A 220 -10.66 -11.92 7.15
C ARG A 220 -11.29 -11.16 5.98
N LEU A 221 -11.30 -9.83 6.04
CA LEU A 221 -11.75 -8.97 4.95
C LEU A 221 -10.93 -9.24 3.68
N GLY A 222 -9.59 -9.17 3.77
CA GLY A 222 -8.71 -9.44 2.64
C GLY A 222 -8.84 -10.86 2.07
N ARG A 223 -9.09 -11.87 2.92
CA ARG A 223 -9.39 -13.24 2.44
C ARG A 223 -10.69 -13.27 1.65
N ALA A 224 -11.76 -12.64 2.14
CA ALA A 224 -13.04 -12.58 1.44
C ALA A 224 -12.91 -11.86 0.09
N ASP A 225 -12.10 -10.79 0.02
CA ASP A 225 -11.80 -10.07 -1.21
C ASP A 225 -11.08 -10.97 -2.23
N ALA A 226 -10.08 -11.73 -1.78
CA ALA A 226 -9.36 -12.68 -2.63
C ALA A 226 -10.26 -13.83 -3.11
N GLU A 227 -11.10 -14.40 -2.23
CA GLU A 227 -12.04 -15.47 -2.59
C GLU A 227 -13.08 -15.01 -3.62
N ARG A 228 -13.60 -13.79 -3.47
CA ARG A 228 -14.52 -13.20 -4.44
C ARG A 228 -13.85 -12.94 -5.78
N TRP A 229 -12.65 -12.34 -5.77
CA TRP A 229 -11.86 -12.13 -6.98
C TRP A 229 -11.60 -13.44 -7.73
N LEU A 230 -11.22 -14.51 -7.02
CA LEU A 230 -11.04 -15.85 -7.59
C LEU A 230 -12.35 -16.43 -8.16
N GLY A 231 -13.48 -16.13 -7.53
CA GLY A 231 -14.82 -16.51 -8.01
C GLY A 231 -15.19 -15.87 -9.35
N GLU A 232 -14.71 -14.66 -9.61
CA GLU A 232 -14.91 -13.92 -10.87
C GLU A 232 -13.93 -14.36 -11.97
N HIS A 233 -12.72 -14.83 -11.61
CA HIS A 233 -11.61 -15.15 -12.53
C HIS A 233 -11.32 -16.65 -12.65
N LYS A 234 -12.33 -17.47 -13.02
CA LYS A 234 -12.24 -18.95 -12.95
C LYS A 234 -11.33 -19.65 -13.97
N ARG A 235 -10.91 -19.00 -15.06
CA ARG A 235 -10.21 -19.67 -16.19
C ARG A 235 -8.82 -19.12 -16.47
N GLU A 236 -8.66 -17.80 -16.48
CA GLU A 236 -7.38 -17.13 -16.62
C GLU A 236 -7.27 -16.07 -15.52
N ILE A 237 -6.37 -16.32 -14.56
CA ILE A 237 -6.16 -15.44 -13.40
C ILE A 237 -5.06 -14.41 -13.64
N TRP A 238 -4.26 -14.56 -14.69
CA TRP A 238 -3.13 -13.66 -14.92
C TRP A 238 -3.48 -12.61 -15.94
N GLU A 239 -3.51 -11.35 -15.52
CA GLU A 239 -3.79 -10.21 -16.37
C GLU A 239 -2.50 -9.66 -16.99
N THR A 240 -2.58 -9.24 -18.26
CA THR A 240 -1.57 -8.40 -18.94
C THR A 240 -2.19 -7.20 -19.65
N GLY A 241 -3.50 -6.99 -19.45
CA GLY A 241 -4.28 -5.91 -20.04
C GLY A 241 -4.11 -4.56 -19.33
N PRO A 242 -4.73 -3.50 -19.84
CA PRO A 242 -4.72 -2.19 -19.21
C PRO A 242 -5.28 -2.26 -17.78
N PHE A 243 -4.64 -1.56 -16.86
CA PHE A 243 -5.10 -1.51 -15.47
C PHE A 243 -6.42 -0.75 -15.39
N LYS A 244 -7.52 -1.46 -15.15
CA LYS A 244 -8.85 -0.86 -14.99
C LYS A 244 -9.07 -0.53 -13.52
N VAL A 245 -8.92 0.75 -13.20
CA VAL A 245 -9.38 1.32 -11.92
C VAL A 245 -10.87 0.99 -11.75
N ALA A 246 -11.24 0.40 -10.61
CA ALA A 246 -12.64 0.10 -10.33
C ALA A 246 -13.41 1.44 -10.35
N ARG A 247 -14.41 1.55 -11.23
CA ARG A 247 -15.32 2.70 -11.19
C ARG A 247 -16.08 2.63 -9.87
N ALA A 248 -16.03 3.70 -9.08
CA ALA A 248 -16.92 3.86 -7.94
C ALA A 248 -18.36 3.63 -8.43
N ARG A 249 -19.06 2.70 -7.79
CA ARG A 249 -20.50 2.50 -7.96
C ARG A 249 -21.22 3.23 -6.84
#